data_AF-A0A1X1W880-F1
#
_entry.id   AF-A0A1X1W880-F1
#
_cell.length_a   1.000
_cell.length_b   1.000
_cell.length_c   1.000
_cell.angle_alpha   90.00
_cell.angle_beta   90.00
_cell.angle_gamma   90.00
#
_symmetry.space_group_name_H-M   'P 1'
#
loop_
_entity.id
_entity.type
_entity.pdbx_description
1 polymer ?
#
loop_
_entity_poly.entity_id
_entity_poly.type
_entity_poly.pdbx_seq_one_letter_code
_entity_poly.pdbx_strand_id
1 'polypeptide(L)'
;MTTSAEPNNLTPAATITHSIVTVKGQQHAEVSAHHARTPDARISLTCAGIHMIFYSCHAVQGLLEAFTAARAQMVGIPHHIPILRRDPHEIEARVALSVEWTRRPTYAVVTQSALNRIKTAKVNWIDLYTGPLTWQLRDQAGLLSMIELLRRTHQTAIAIFADGQQYDADPTSCDYRIV
;
A
#
# COMPACT_ATOMS: atom_id res chain seq x y z
N MET A 1 -36.39 -30.34 11.23
CA MET A 1 -35.87 -29.09 11.81
C MET A 1 -34.52 -29.40 12.43
N THR A 2 -33.42 -29.05 11.77
CA THR A 2 -32.06 -29.25 12.29
C THR A 2 -31.66 -27.99 13.05
N THR A 3 -31.61 -28.09 14.38
CA THR A 3 -31.12 -27.04 15.27
C THR A 3 -29.63 -26.85 15.00
N SER A 4 -29.25 -25.73 14.40
CA SER A 4 -27.84 -25.38 14.20
C SER A 4 -27.24 -25.07 15.57
N ALA A 5 -26.25 -25.85 16.00
CA ALA A 5 -25.52 -25.58 17.24
C ALA A 5 -24.75 -24.27 17.10
N GLU A 6 -25.03 -23.29 17.96
CA GLU A 6 -24.27 -22.05 18.03
C GLU A 6 -22.85 -22.34 18.54
N PRO A 7 -21.79 -21.96 17.82
CA PRO A 7 -20.43 -22.15 18.30
C PRO A 7 -20.15 -21.23 19.48
N ASN A 8 -20.03 -21.81 20.68
CA ASN A 8 -19.73 -21.13 21.94
C ASN A 8 -18.22 -20.81 22.10
N ASN A 9 -17.61 -20.20 21.08
CA ASN A 9 -16.20 -19.78 21.15
C ASN A 9 -16.12 -18.28 21.40
N LEU A 10 -15.99 -17.92 22.69
CA LEU A 10 -15.73 -16.54 23.15
C LEU A 10 -14.33 -16.04 22.76
N THR A 11 -13.42 -16.94 22.39
CA THR A 11 -12.06 -16.60 21.96
C THR A 11 -11.93 -16.79 20.44
N PRO A 12 -11.48 -15.78 19.69
CA PRO A 12 -11.29 -15.91 18.26
C PRO A 12 -10.20 -16.94 17.96
N ALA A 13 -10.38 -17.72 16.89
CA ALA A 13 -9.39 -18.72 16.46
C ALA A 13 -8.04 -18.09 16.06
N ALA A 14 -8.02 -16.81 15.69
CA ALA A 14 -6.81 -16.03 15.40
C ALA A 14 -7.09 -14.53 15.53
N THR A 15 -6.04 -13.73 15.74
CA THR A 15 -6.08 -12.26 15.68
C THR A 15 -4.92 -11.76 14.83
N ILE A 16 -5.19 -10.87 13.88
CA ILE A 16 -4.16 -10.19 13.09
C ILE A 16 -3.82 -8.89 13.82
N THR A 17 -2.60 -8.80 14.35
CA THR A 17 -2.12 -7.60 15.04
C THR A 17 -1.40 -6.63 14.11
N HIS A 18 -0.72 -7.17 13.09
CA HIS A 18 0.07 -6.40 12.14
C HIS A 18 0.19 -7.15 10.82
N SER A 19 0.26 -6.43 9.70
CA SER A 19 0.43 -7.03 8.38
C SER A 19 1.68 -6.50 7.69
N ILE A 20 2.39 -7.39 7.01
CA ILE A 20 3.59 -7.07 6.24
C ILE A 20 3.33 -7.34 4.77
N VAL A 21 3.61 -6.32 3.95
CA VAL A 21 3.39 -6.33 2.51
C VAL A 21 4.73 -6.32 1.81
N THR A 22 5.07 -7.39 1.10
CA THR A 22 6.30 -7.41 0.31
C THR A 22 6.05 -6.90 -1.10
N VAL A 23 6.72 -5.81 -1.46
CA VAL A 23 6.62 -5.19 -2.79
C VAL A 23 7.91 -5.47 -3.57
N LYS A 24 7.76 -6.10 -4.74
CA LYS A 24 8.86 -6.39 -5.67
C LYS A 24 8.36 -6.44 -7.11
N GLY A 25 9.18 -5.95 -8.03
CA GLY A 25 8.88 -5.81 -9.45
C GLY A 25 7.69 -4.87 -9.72
N GLN A 26 7.35 -4.73 -11.00
CA GLN A 26 6.33 -3.77 -11.44
C GLN A 26 4.96 -4.11 -10.86
N GLN A 27 4.35 -3.15 -10.17
CA GLN A 27 3.01 -3.27 -9.63
C GLN A 27 1.99 -2.78 -10.66
N HIS A 28 0.85 -3.47 -10.70
CA HIS A 28 -0.33 -3.06 -11.43
C HIS A 28 -1.45 -2.89 -10.43
N ALA A 29 -2.34 -1.95 -10.68
CA ALA A 29 -3.49 -1.73 -9.83
C ALA A 29 -4.74 -1.43 -10.63
N GLU A 30 -5.86 -1.81 -10.04
CA GLU A 30 -7.17 -1.32 -10.42
C GLU A 30 -7.57 -0.20 -9.47
N VAL A 31 -8.03 0.92 -10.04
CA VAL A 31 -8.55 2.07 -9.29
C VAL A 31 -10.01 2.25 -9.67
N SER A 32 -10.91 2.25 -8.68
CA SER A 32 -12.32 2.57 -8.88
C SER A 32 -12.75 3.68 -7.91
N ALA A 33 -13.61 4.57 -8.39
CA ALA A 33 -14.17 5.65 -7.59
C ALA A 33 -15.69 5.49 -7.50
N HIS A 34 -16.26 5.75 -6.33
CA HIS A 34 -17.68 5.58 -6.04
C HIS A 34 -18.23 6.84 -5.38
N HIS A 35 -19.49 7.16 -5.68
CA HIS A 35 -20.22 8.31 -5.12
C HIS A 35 -19.42 9.63 -5.17
N ALA A 36 -18.81 9.93 -6.33
CA ALA A 36 -17.99 11.11 -6.50
C ALA A 36 -18.71 12.40 -6.07
N ARG A 37 -18.00 13.29 -5.37
CA ARG A 37 -18.49 14.59 -4.91
C ARG A 37 -19.69 14.52 -3.93
N THR A 38 -19.87 13.39 -3.25
CA THR A 38 -20.82 13.26 -2.13
C THR A 38 -20.08 13.00 -0.82
N PRO A 39 -20.76 13.09 0.34
CA PRO A 39 -20.18 12.69 1.63
C PRO A 39 -19.78 11.20 1.71
N ASP A 40 -20.36 10.35 0.85
CA ASP A 40 -20.11 8.90 0.79
C ASP A 40 -19.06 8.53 -0.26
N ALA A 41 -18.32 9.52 -0.77
CA ALA A 41 -17.27 9.33 -1.75
C ALA A 41 -16.21 8.36 -1.21
N ARG A 42 -15.76 7.44 -2.07
CA ARG A 42 -14.65 6.53 -1.76
C ARG A 42 -13.88 6.15 -3.01
N ILE A 43 -12.58 5.92 -2.84
CA ILE A 43 -11.71 5.37 -3.87
C ILE A 43 -11.19 4.02 -3.39
N SER A 44 -11.33 3.01 -4.23
CA SER A 44 -10.78 1.68 -4.03
C SER A 44 -9.56 1.47 -4.93
N LEU A 45 -8.46 1.02 -4.35
CA LEU A 45 -7.21 0.69 -5.02
C LEU A 45 -6.84 -0.76 -4.70
N THR A 46 -6.78 -1.63 -5.70
CA THR A 46 -6.35 -3.02 -5.51
C THR A 46 -4.97 -3.24 -6.12
N CYS A 47 -3.95 -3.50 -5.30
CA CYS A 47 -2.59 -3.78 -5.75
C CYS A 47 -1.84 -4.69 -4.76
N ALA A 48 -0.86 -5.45 -5.25
CA ALA A 48 0.00 -6.31 -4.41
C ALA A 48 -0.78 -7.29 -3.48
N GLY A 49 -1.98 -7.72 -3.89
CA GLY A 49 -2.85 -8.58 -3.08
C GLY A 49 -3.61 -7.86 -1.96
N ILE A 50 -3.62 -6.52 -1.97
CA ILE A 50 -4.30 -5.68 -0.97
C ILE A 50 -5.35 -4.84 -1.66
N HIS A 51 -6.54 -4.81 -1.08
CA HIS A 51 -7.58 -3.86 -1.42
C HIS A 51 -7.53 -2.71 -0.42
N MET A 52 -7.31 -1.49 -0.89
CA MET A 52 -7.29 -0.29 -0.07
C MET A 52 -8.48 0.58 -0.41
N ILE A 53 -9.21 1.04 0.60
CA ILE A 53 -10.32 1.97 0.45
C ILE A 53 -9.95 3.27 1.12
N PHE A 54 -10.09 4.38 0.41
CA PHE A 54 -9.82 5.72 0.91
C PHE A 54 -11.11 6.52 1.00
N TYR A 55 -11.22 7.32 2.06
CA TYR A 55 -12.39 8.17 2.33
C TYR A 55 -12.07 9.68 2.27
N SER A 56 -10.84 10.05 1.92
CA SER A 56 -10.42 11.45 1.80
C SER A 56 -9.23 11.59 0.86
N CYS A 57 -9.06 12.76 0.25
CA CYS A 57 -7.86 13.09 -0.51
C CYS A 57 -6.64 13.13 0.43
N HIS A 58 -6.83 13.62 1.65
CA HIS A 58 -5.80 13.67 2.69
C HIS A 58 -5.17 12.30 2.99
N ALA A 59 -5.99 11.23 3.04
CA ALA A 59 -5.50 9.87 3.27
C ALA A 59 -4.64 9.36 2.11
N VAL A 60 -5.07 9.60 0.87
CA VAL A 60 -4.32 9.19 -0.33
C VAL A 60 -3.00 9.95 -0.44
N GLN A 61 -3.03 11.27 -0.24
CA GLN A 61 -1.84 12.12 -0.25
C GLN A 61 -0.82 11.65 0.78
N GLY A 62 -1.25 11.32 2.00
CA GLY A 62 -0.36 10.82 3.04
C GLY A 62 0.33 9.50 2.70
N LEU A 63 -0.38 8.57 2.05
CA LEU A 63 0.22 7.32 1.62
C LEU A 63 1.22 7.55 0.46
N LEU A 64 0.89 8.43 -0.49
CA LEU A 64 1.81 8.83 -1.56
C LEU A 64 3.07 9.50 -1.01
N GLU A 65 2.92 10.37 -0.02
CA GLU A 65 4.05 10.99 0.68
C GLU A 65 4.94 9.94 1.34
N ALA A 66 4.36 8.98 2.06
CA ALA A 66 5.09 7.92 2.74
C ALA A 66 5.99 7.13 1.76
N PHE A 67 5.45 6.76 0.60
CA PHE A 67 6.23 6.10 -0.46
C PHE A 67 7.26 7.02 -1.11
N THR A 68 6.95 8.31 -1.26
CA THR A 68 7.91 9.28 -1.78
C THR A 68 9.09 9.51 -0.82
N ALA A 69 8.83 9.54 0.48
CA ALA A 69 9.88 9.59 1.50
C ALA A 69 10.77 8.33 1.41
N ALA A 70 10.19 7.15 1.18
CA ALA A 70 10.95 5.92 0.97
C ALA A 70 11.84 5.97 -0.29
N ARG A 71 11.43 6.70 -1.34
CA ARG A 71 12.26 6.89 -2.54
C ARG A 71 13.61 7.53 -2.24
N ALA A 72 13.72 8.39 -1.23
CA ALA A 72 15.00 9.00 -0.85
C ALA A 72 16.04 7.97 -0.37
N GLN A 73 15.60 6.78 0.07
CA GLN A 73 16.47 5.72 0.61
C GLN A 73 16.74 4.57 -0.39
N MET A 74 16.34 4.70 -1.66
CA MET A 74 16.35 3.60 -2.63
C MET A 74 17.74 3.17 -3.14
N VAL A 75 18.79 3.96 -2.91
CA VAL A 75 20.14 3.71 -3.44
C VAL A 75 20.67 2.32 -3.03
N GLY A 76 20.27 1.83 -1.86
CA GLY A 76 20.74 0.56 -1.31
C GLY A 76 20.01 -0.68 -1.81
N ILE A 77 18.86 -0.55 -2.49
CA ILE A 77 18.04 -1.69 -2.93
C ILE A 77 18.24 -2.00 -4.43
N PRO A 78 18.12 -3.27 -4.86
CA PRO A 78 18.26 -3.66 -6.26
C PRO A 78 17.33 -2.88 -7.20
N HIS A 79 17.75 -2.66 -8.45
CA HIS A 79 16.91 -2.02 -9.47
C HIS A 79 15.64 -2.83 -9.75
N HIS A 80 15.79 -4.13 -9.95
CA HIS A 80 14.71 -5.06 -10.26
C HIS A 80 15.05 -6.46 -9.77
N ILE A 81 14.11 -7.10 -9.08
CA ILE A 81 14.17 -8.52 -8.75
C ILE A 81 13.26 -9.27 -9.72
N PRO A 82 13.81 -10.19 -10.54
CA PRO A 82 13.00 -11.00 -11.43
C PRO A 82 11.91 -11.74 -10.66
N ILE A 83 10.65 -11.51 -11.03
CA ILE A 83 9.53 -12.28 -10.51
C ILE A 83 9.46 -13.55 -11.37
N LEU A 84 9.56 -14.73 -10.75
CA LEU A 84 9.20 -15.97 -11.44
C LEU A 84 7.75 -15.78 -11.92
N ARG A 85 7.53 -15.87 -13.24
CA ARG A 85 6.18 -15.88 -13.81
C ARG A 85 5.39 -16.99 -13.11
N ARG A 86 4.41 -16.61 -12.30
CA ARG A 86 3.39 -17.57 -11.83
C ARG A 86 2.60 -18.04 -13.03
N ASP A 87 2.16 -19.29 -12.96
CA ASP A 87 1.23 -19.85 -13.92
C ASP A 87 -0.01 -18.94 -14.03
N PRO A 88 -0.45 -18.54 -15.24
CA PRO A 88 -1.68 -17.78 -15.43
C PRO A 88 -2.93 -18.43 -14.80
N HIS A 89 -2.90 -19.74 -14.56
CA HIS A 89 -3.96 -20.52 -13.91
C HIS A 89 -3.84 -20.56 -12.38
N GLU A 90 -2.78 -20.02 -11.80
CA GLU A 90 -2.59 -19.88 -10.35
C GLU A 90 -3.41 -18.68 -9.85
N ILE A 91 -4.73 -18.91 -9.74
CA ILE A 91 -5.79 -18.03 -9.22
C ILE A 91 -5.34 -16.58 -9.06
N GLU A 92 -5.60 -15.81 -10.11
CA GLU A 92 -5.83 -14.37 -10.13
C GLU A 92 -5.84 -13.74 -8.73
N ALA A 93 -4.87 -12.85 -8.47
CA ALA A 93 -4.53 -12.25 -7.18
C ALA A 93 -5.71 -12.14 -6.21
N ARG A 94 -5.96 -13.18 -5.42
CA ARG A 94 -6.93 -13.12 -4.33
C ARG A 94 -6.48 -11.97 -3.43
N VAL A 95 -7.37 -10.99 -3.24
CA VAL A 95 -7.20 -9.98 -2.21
C VAL A 95 -7.05 -10.73 -0.89
N ALA A 96 -5.84 -10.70 -0.34
CA ALA A 96 -5.50 -11.35 0.91
C ALA A 96 -5.87 -10.47 2.11
N LEU A 97 -5.95 -9.15 1.90
CA LEU A 97 -6.21 -8.17 2.93
C LEU A 97 -6.98 -6.97 2.36
N SER A 98 -7.97 -6.49 3.11
CA SER A 98 -8.64 -5.21 2.86
C SER A 98 -8.27 -4.21 3.95
N VAL A 99 -7.94 -2.98 3.57
CA VAL A 99 -7.54 -1.91 4.49
C VAL A 99 -8.33 -0.64 4.18
N GLU A 100 -8.97 -0.10 5.21
CA GLU A 100 -9.73 1.14 5.13
C GLU A 100 -8.92 2.30 5.72
N TRP A 101 -8.55 3.24 4.86
CA TRP A 101 -7.84 4.46 5.21
C TRP A 101 -8.82 5.58 5.53
N THR A 102 -9.26 5.61 6.78
CA THR A 102 -10.16 6.66 7.29
C THR A 102 -9.43 7.96 7.64
N ARG A 103 -8.10 7.91 7.77
CA ARG A 103 -7.25 9.06 8.12
C ARG A 103 -5.92 8.98 7.36
N ARG A 104 -5.23 10.12 7.29
CA ARG A 104 -3.83 10.18 6.84
C ARG A 104 -2.95 9.25 7.67
N PRO A 105 -2.20 8.33 7.04
CA PRO A 105 -1.26 7.50 7.77
C PRO A 105 -0.10 8.35 8.31
N THR A 106 0.28 8.10 9.55
CA THR A 106 1.63 8.42 10.01
C THR A 106 2.60 7.38 9.46
N TYR A 107 3.82 7.79 9.13
CA TYR A 107 4.79 6.88 8.54
C TYR A 107 6.19 7.02 9.11
N ALA A 108 6.97 5.96 8.95
CA ALA A 108 8.40 5.93 9.21
C ALA A 108 9.09 5.08 8.14
N VAL A 109 10.27 5.53 7.70
CA VAL A 109 11.06 4.85 6.67
C VAL A 109 12.35 4.33 7.32
N VAL A 110 12.60 3.03 7.20
CA VAL A 110 13.79 2.39 7.77
C VAL A 110 14.47 1.50 6.74
N THR A 111 15.72 1.80 6.39
CA THR A 111 16.56 0.88 5.64
C THR A 111 16.97 -0.30 6.51
N GLN A 112 16.73 -1.50 6.00
CA GLN A 112 17.08 -2.76 6.63
C GLN A 112 18.10 -3.52 5.79
N SER A 113 18.89 -4.36 6.47
CA SER A 113 19.77 -5.30 5.78
C SER A 113 19.91 -6.59 6.57
N ALA A 114 19.96 -7.71 5.86
CA ALA A 114 20.27 -9.01 6.43
C ALA A 114 21.00 -9.88 5.42
N LEU A 115 21.63 -10.95 5.89
CA LEU A 115 22.12 -11.99 5.01
C LEU A 115 20.94 -12.73 4.37
N ASN A 116 21.10 -13.14 3.10
CA ASN A 116 20.15 -14.03 2.46
C ASN A 116 20.09 -15.38 3.21
N ARG A 117 19.08 -16.20 2.90
CA ARG A 117 18.84 -17.48 3.59
C ARG A 117 20.06 -18.43 3.55
N ILE A 118 20.87 -18.37 2.50
CA ILE A 118 22.05 -19.22 2.29
C ILE A 118 23.32 -18.57 2.87
N LYS A 119 23.21 -17.36 3.46
CA LYS A 119 24.29 -16.56 4.04
C LYS A 119 25.42 -16.20 3.06
N THR A 120 25.13 -16.17 1.76
CA THR A 120 26.11 -15.88 0.70
C THR A 120 26.15 -14.41 0.29
N ALA A 121 25.08 -13.66 0.53
CA ALA A 121 25.00 -12.25 0.14
C ALA A 121 24.19 -11.44 1.15
N LYS A 122 24.59 -10.18 1.35
CA LYS A 122 23.83 -9.18 2.09
C LYS A 122 22.72 -8.63 1.19
N VAL A 123 21.49 -8.66 1.67
CA VAL A 123 20.31 -8.13 0.99
C VAL A 123 19.81 -6.93 1.76
N ASN A 124 19.56 -5.84 1.06
CA ASN A 124 18.98 -4.62 1.61
C ASN A 124 17.53 -4.49 1.16
N TRP A 125 16.70 -3.90 2.00
CA TRP A 125 15.34 -3.51 1.67
C TRP A 125 14.95 -2.28 2.50
N ILE A 126 13.80 -1.69 2.20
CA ILE A 126 13.26 -0.58 3.00
C ILE A 126 11.97 -1.07 3.64
N ASP A 127 11.87 -0.93 4.95
CA ASP A 127 10.61 -1.07 5.67
C ASP A 127 9.97 0.32 5.79
N LEU A 128 8.81 0.47 5.15
CA LEU A 128 7.96 1.65 5.26
C LEU A 128 6.76 1.30 6.16
N TYR A 129 6.71 1.91 7.34
CA TYR A 129 5.60 1.76 8.27
C TYR A 129 4.52 2.78 7.95
N THR A 130 3.26 2.38 7.89
CA THR A 130 2.13 3.29 7.64
C THR A 130 0.95 3.02 8.57
N GLY A 131 1.22 2.68 9.83
CA GLY A 131 0.20 2.24 10.80
C GLY A 131 0.02 0.71 10.76
N PRO A 132 -1.13 0.18 10.29
CA PRO A 132 -1.42 -1.27 10.33
C PRO A 132 -0.59 -2.11 9.35
N LEU A 133 0.14 -1.45 8.44
CA LEU A 133 0.96 -2.10 7.41
C LEU A 133 2.43 -1.70 7.56
N THR A 134 3.31 -2.68 7.36
CA THR A 134 4.70 -2.46 6.96
C THR A 134 4.90 -2.89 5.53
N TRP A 135 5.33 -1.98 4.67
CA TRP A 135 5.69 -2.26 3.29
C TRP A 135 7.18 -2.57 3.21
N GLN A 136 7.53 -3.81 2.86
CA GLN A 136 8.89 -4.22 2.58
C GLN A 136 9.19 -4.02 1.10
N LEU A 137 9.86 -2.91 0.80
CA LEU A 137 10.23 -2.51 -0.55
C LEU A 137 11.55 -3.20 -0.92
N ARG A 138 11.47 -4.17 -1.83
CA ARG A 138 12.61 -5.05 -2.16
C ARG A 138 13.40 -4.60 -3.38
N ASP A 139 12.79 -3.83 -4.27
CA ASP A 139 13.45 -3.29 -5.46
C ASP A 139 12.92 -1.91 -5.84
N GLN A 140 13.70 -1.19 -6.66
CA GLN A 140 13.34 0.14 -7.13
C GLN A 140 12.13 0.10 -8.06
N ALA A 141 12.02 -0.92 -8.92
CA ALA A 141 10.88 -1.12 -9.81
C ALA A 141 9.54 -1.15 -9.05
N GLY A 142 9.45 -1.90 -7.95
CA GLY A 142 8.26 -1.96 -7.11
C GLY A 142 7.95 -0.64 -6.42
N LEU A 143 8.97 0.02 -5.84
CA LEU A 143 8.79 1.31 -5.20
C LEU A 143 8.31 2.39 -6.19
N LEU A 144 8.96 2.52 -7.34
CA LEU A 144 8.62 3.53 -8.34
C LEU A 144 7.24 3.29 -8.96
N SER A 145 6.89 2.04 -9.23
CA SER A 145 5.55 1.71 -9.73
C SER A 145 4.45 2.01 -8.69
N MET A 146 4.69 1.73 -7.41
CA MET A 146 3.77 2.13 -6.34
C MET A 146 3.59 3.65 -6.23
N ILE A 147 4.68 4.43 -6.31
CA ILE A 147 4.60 5.89 -6.31
C ILE A 147 3.75 6.37 -7.49
N GLU A 148 3.96 5.83 -8.69
CA GLU A 148 3.19 6.21 -9.87
C GLU A 148 1.69 5.87 -9.72
N LEU A 149 1.37 4.68 -9.19
CA LEU A 149 -0.01 4.27 -8.93
C LEU A 149 -0.69 5.17 -7.89
N LEU A 150 0.01 5.48 -6.80
CA LEU A 150 -0.48 6.36 -5.75
C LEU A 150 -0.63 7.80 -6.26
N ARG A 151 0.26 8.27 -7.14
CA ARG A 151 0.16 9.59 -7.79
C ARG A 151 -1.08 9.72 -8.65
N ARG A 152 -1.39 8.71 -9.47
CA ARG A 152 -2.63 8.66 -10.26
C ARG A 152 -3.87 8.58 -9.36
N THR A 153 -3.77 7.82 -8.27
CA THR A 153 -4.85 7.70 -7.28
C THR A 153 -5.09 9.04 -6.58
N HIS A 154 -4.02 9.78 -6.25
CA HIS A 154 -4.09 11.11 -5.65
C HIS A 154 -4.70 12.14 -6.61
N GLN A 155 -4.28 12.15 -7.87
CA GLN A 155 -4.90 12.98 -8.91
C GLN A 155 -6.41 12.69 -9.04
N THR A 156 -6.79 11.42 -8.99
CA THR A 156 -8.20 11.02 -8.96
C THR A 156 -8.89 11.51 -7.68
N ALA A 157 -8.24 11.36 -6.53
CA ALA A 157 -8.75 11.77 -5.23
C ALA A 157 -9.06 13.28 -5.15
N ILE A 158 -8.21 14.12 -5.75
CA ILE A 158 -8.42 15.58 -5.84
C ILE A 158 -9.76 15.90 -6.52
N ALA A 159 -10.11 15.17 -7.58
CA ALA A 159 -11.35 15.38 -8.32
C ALA A 159 -12.58 14.77 -7.62
N ILE A 160 -12.39 13.70 -6.86
CA ILE A 160 -13.49 12.89 -6.28
C ILE A 160 -13.95 13.40 -4.92
N PHE A 161 -13.01 13.73 -4.01
CA PHE A 161 -13.35 14.11 -2.64
C PHE A 161 -13.61 15.61 -2.48
N ALA A 162 -14.34 15.97 -1.43
CA ALA A 162 -14.63 17.37 -1.10
C ALA A 162 -13.38 18.12 -0.60
N ASP A 163 -12.46 17.42 0.08
CA ASP A 163 -11.20 17.96 0.58
C ASP A 163 -10.10 18.02 -0.48
N GLY A 164 -10.39 17.63 -1.73
CA GLY A 164 -9.40 17.51 -2.80
C GLY A 164 -8.60 18.78 -3.07
N GLN A 165 -9.24 19.95 -3.08
CA GLN A 165 -8.57 21.23 -3.30
C GLN A 165 -7.65 21.62 -2.13
N GLN A 166 -7.95 21.19 -0.92
CA GLN A 166 -7.11 21.47 0.25
C GLN A 166 -5.81 20.64 0.25
N TYR A 167 -5.86 19.45 -0.36
CA TYR A 167 -4.77 18.46 -0.35
C TYR A 167 -4.28 18.13 -1.76
N ASP A 168 -4.27 19.12 -2.67
CA ASP A 168 -3.87 18.93 -4.07
C ASP A 168 -2.35 18.95 -4.31
N ALA A 169 -1.57 19.38 -3.31
CA ALA A 169 -0.12 19.44 -3.39
C ALA A 169 0.48 18.05 -3.68
N ASP A 170 1.29 17.96 -4.75
CA ASP A 170 1.94 16.72 -5.18
C ASP A 170 3.13 16.36 -4.29
N PRO A 171 3.06 15.27 -3.49
CA PRO A 171 4.16 14.85 -2.63
C PRO A 171 5.43 14.45 -3.39
N THR A 172 5.32 14.14 -4.69
CA THR A 172 6.45 13.75 -5.53
C THR A 172 7.28 14.92 -6.04
N SER A 173 6.76 16.15 -5.92
CA SER A 173 7.43 17.40 -6.30
C SER A 173 8.57 17.76 -5.34
N CYS A 174 9.60 18.42 -5.85
CA CYS A 174 10.75 18.90 -5.07
C CYS A 174 10.36 19.98 -4.04
N ASP A 175 9.31 20.76 -4.32
CA ASP A 175 8.88 21.89 -3.48
C ASP A 175 7.84 21.51 -2.42
N TYR A 176 7.48 20.22 -2.34
CA TYR A 176 6.50 19.74 -1.38
C TYR A 176 6.98 19.93 0.07
N ARG A 177 6.14 20.55 0.90
CA ARG A 177 6.34 20.69 2.34
C ARG A 177 5.19 20.03 3.08
N ILE A 178 5.51 19.37 4.17
CA ILE A 178 4.52 18.78 5.07
C ILE A 178 3.73 19.94 5.71
N VAL A 179 2.44 20.00 5.42
CA VAL A 179 1.46 20.90 6.06
C VAL A 179 0.62 20.09 7.05
#